data_AF-A0A2S2PGY2-F1
#
_entry.id   AF-A0A2S2PGY2-F1
#
_cell.length_a   1.000
_cell.length_b   1.000
_cell.length_c   1.000
_cell.angle_alpha   90.00
_cell.angle_beta   90.00
_cell.angle_gamma   90.00
#
_symmetry.space_group_name_H-M   'P 1'
#
loop_
_entity.id
_entity.type
_entity.pdbx_description
1 polymer ?
#
loop_
_entity_poly.entity_id
_entity_poly.type
_entity_poly.pdbx_seq_one_letter_code
_entity_poly.pdbx_strand_id
1 'polypeptide(L)'
;MQGIPIGSTALSKLDEEKIRTGILLKVDVILVPGVRNSLFFDHVRKFVGTERGGDISLYAKIDNSVGLENIDDILPGVDGVFLNRPNLSMEVGHDKIFLAQKIILSKCNIVGKPTITYGEYLNSMEISTIPSSAEVNDIINTVTDGTDCIYLDVTMRSA
;
A
#
# COMPACT_ATOMS: atom_id res chain seq x y z
N MET A 1 6.92 12.47 4.24
CA MET A 1 7.06 11.66 5.46
C MET A 1 8.56 11.50 5.69
N GLN A 2 9.17 12.27 6.60
CA GLN A 2 10.61 12.17 6.90
C GLN A 2 10.86 11.03 7.88
N GLY A 3 11.82 10.15 7.58
CA GLY A 3 12.66 9.56 8.62
C GLY A 3 12.42 8.12 9.05
N ILE A 4 12.34 7.15 8.12
CA ILE A 4 12.77 5.78 8.43
C ILE A 4 14.16 5.58 7.79
N PRO A 5 15.25 5.56 8.59
CA PRO A 5 16.59 5.32 8.09
C PRO A 5 16.64 4.06 7.24
N ILE A 6 17.42 4.11 6.16
CA ILE A 6 17.71 2.96 5.31
C ILE A 6 18.38 1.89 6.20
N GLY A 7 17.60 0.88 6.62
CA GLY A 7 18.06 -0.22 7.47
C GLY A 7 17.42 -0.33 8.86
N SER A 8 16.53 0.57 9.30
CA SER A 8 15.84 0.34 10.58
C SER A 8 14.72 -0.69 10.42
N THR A 9 14.94 -1.90 10.92
CA THR A 9 13.91 -2.92 11.10
C THR A 9 12.96 -2.61 12.28
N ALA A 10 13.20 -1.53 13.01
CA ALA A 10 12.51 -1.20 14.24
C ALA A 10 11.21 -0.42 13.99
N LEU A 11 10.12 -0.86 14.62
CA LEU A 11 8.90 -0.08 14.80
C LEU A 11 9.19 1.11 15.72
N SER A 12 8.67 2.29 15.40
CA SER A 12 8.72 3.41 16.34
C SER A 12 7.71 3.17 17.47
N LYS A 13 7.91 3.84 18.62
CA LYS A 13 6.93 3.80 19.73
C LYS A 13 5.53 4.23 19.29
N LEU A 14 5.44 5.17 18.36
CA LEU A 14 4.18 5.63 17.80
C LEU A 14 3.51 4.54 16.93
N ASP A 15 4.29 3.80 16.16
CA ASP A 15 3.75 2.69 15.34
C ASP A 15 3.22 1.58 16.24
N GLU A 16 3.96 1.23 17.31
CA GLU A 16 3.51 0.25 18.29
C GLU A 16 2.18 0.66 18.95
N GLU A 17 2.04 1.93 19.35
CA GLU A 17 0.82 2.45 19.96
C GLU A 17 -0.37 2.40 18.99
N LYS A 18 -0.15 2.75 17.71
CA LYS A 18 -1.17 2.65 16.66
C LYS A 18 -1.59 1.21 16.42
N ILE A 19 -0.65 0.27 16.39
CA ILE A 19 -0.94 -1.16 16.25
C ILE A 19 -1.79 -1.65 17.44
N ARG A 20 -1.39 -1.32 18.68
CA ARG A 20 -2.17 -1.67 19.88
C ARG A 20 -3.59 -1.09 19.84
N THR A 21 -3.72 0.14 19.36
CA THR A 21 -5.02 0.80 19.16
C THR A 21 -5.85 0.05 18.11
N GLY A 22 -5.26 -0.33 16.98
CA GLY A 22 -5.93 -1.12 15.95
C GLY A 22 -6.41 -2.49 16.47
N ILE A 23 -5.60 -3.17 17.27
CA ILE A 23 -5.95 -4.43 17.92
C ILE A 23 -7.13 -4.24 18.88
N LEU A 24 -7.09 -3.20 19.72
CA LEU A 24 -8.17 -2.87 20.64
C LEU A 24 -9.49 -2.59 19.90
N LEU A 25 -9.40 -1.90 18.76
CA LEU A 25 -10.54 -1.60 17.89
C LEU A 25 -10.98 -2.78 17.01
N LYS A 26 -10.25 -3.90 17.03
CA LYS A 26 -10.51 -5.10 16.22
C LYS A 26 -10.60 -4.78 14.72
N VAL A 27 -9.64 -4.02 14.20
CA VAL A 27 -9.54 -3.77 12.76
C VAL A 27 -9.24 -5.06 12.00
N ASP A 28 -9.79 -5.21 10.80
CA ASP A 28 -9.56 -6.40 9.97
C ASP A 28 -8.20 -6.36 9.24
N VAL A 29 -7.76 -5.15 8.89
CA VAL A 29 -6.56 -4.93 8.05
C VAL A 29 -5.72 -3.79 8.60
N ILE A 30 -4.40 -3.99 8.63
CA ILE A 30 -3.41 -2.92 8.86
C ILE A 30 -2.56 -2.76 7.60
N LEU A 31 -2.47 -1.53 7.11
CA LEU A 31 -1.57 -1.14 6.03
C LEU A 31 -0.20 -0.78 6.64
N VAL A 32 0.85 -1.52 6.28
CA VAL A 32 2.20 -1.33 6.79
C VAL A 32 2.98 -0.44 5.81
N PRO A 33 3.26 0.85 6.12
CA PRO A 33 4.00 1.76 5.25
C PRO A 33 5.50 1.48 5.23
N GLY A 34 6.18 1.94 4.18
CA GLY A 34 7.65 1.94 4.11
C GLY A 34 8.27 0.54 4.08
N VAL A 35 7.55 -0.47 3.58
CA VAL A 35 8.06 -1.83 3.44
C VAL A 35 9.15 -1.83 2.36
N ARG A 36 10.32 -2.35 2.72
CA ARG A 36 11.51 -2.42 1.85
C ARG A 36 12.09 -3.81 1.70
N ASN A 37 11.78 -4.70 2.64
CA ASN A 37 12.21 -6.10 2.64
C ASN A 37 11.26 -6.94 3.50
N SER A 38 11.33 -8.25 3.35
CA SER A 38 10.55 -9.23 4.13
C SER A 38 10.85 -9.16 5.62
N LEU A 39 12.12 -8.99 6.02
CA LEU A 39 12.54 -8.96 7.43
C LEU A 39 11.82 -7.89 8.25
N PHE A 40 11.64 -6.69 7.68
CA PHE A 40 10.86 -5.63 8.32
C PHE A 40 9.41 -6.04 8.49
N PHE A 41 8.79 -6.60 7.44
CA PHE A 41 7.41 -7.04 7.48
C PHE A 41 7.18 -8.17 8.50
N ASP A 42 8.09 -9.13 8.56
CA ASP A 42 8.07 -10.23 9.53
C ASP A 42 8.19 -9.71 10.98
N HIS A 43 8.99 -8.68 11.19
CA HIS A 43 9.09 -8.03 12.49
C HIS A 43 7.77 -7.38 12.90
N VAL A 44 7.08 -6.69 11.98
CA VAL A 44 5.74 -6.15 12.23
C VAL A 44 4.74 -7.27 12.54
N ARG A 45 4.73 -8.35 11.74
CA ARG A 45 3.85 -9.50 11.97
C ARG A 45 4.07 -10.14 13.34
N LYS A 46 5.33 -10.32 13.74
CA LYS A 46 5.70 -10.86 15.06
C LYS A 46 5.22 -9.96 16.19
N PHE A 47 5.39 -8.64 16.04
CA PHE A 47 4.93 -7.67 17.02
C PHE A 47 3.40 -7.73 17.18
N VAL A 48 2.66 -7.67 16.07
CA VAL A 48 1.19 -7.78 16.06
C VAL A 48 0.72 -9.08 16.72
N GLY A 49 1.37 -10.22 16.42
CA GLY A 49 1.07 -11.50 17.06
C GLY A 49 1.34 -11.51 18.56
N THR A 50 2.42 -10.87 19.02
CA THR A 50 2.77 -10.74 20.45
C THR A 50 1.73 -9.90 21.21
N GLU A 51 1.20 -8.87 20.56
CA GLU A 51 0.11 -8.01 21.08
C GLU A 51 -1.28 -8.65 20.94
N ARG A 52 -1.37 -9.95 20.58
CA ARG A 52 -2.61 -10.73 20.41
C ARG A 52 -3.49 -10.29 19.24
N GLY A 53 -2.91 -9.67 18.22
CA GLY A 53 -3.58 -9.29 16.97
C GLY A 53 -3.40 -10.28 15.81
N GLY A 54 -3.16 -11.56 16.09
CA GLY A 54 -2.76 -12.56 15.08
C GLY A 54 -3.75 -12.79 13.94
N ASP A 55 -5.03 -12.44 14.13
CA ASP A 55 -6.09 -12.58 13.12
C ASP A 55 -6.17 -11.36 12.17
N ILE A 56 -5.44 -10.28 12.46
CA ILE A 56 -5.43 -9.07 11.65
C ILE A 56 -4.59 -9.30 10.39
N SER A 57 -5.17 -9.01 9.23
CA SER A 57 -4.45 -9.09 7.96
C SER A 57 -3.49 -7.92 7.81
N LEU A 58 -2.25 -8.22 7.41
CA LEU A 58 -1.22 -7.22 7.19
C LEU A 58 -0.96 -7.04 5.70
N TYR A 59 -1.15 -5.81 5.22
CA TYR A 59 -0.94 -5.46 3.82
C TYR A 59 0.33 -4.63 3.70
N ALA A 60 1.26 -5.06 2.84
CA ALA A 60 2.45 -4.27 2.57
C ALA A 60 2.11 -3.09 1.65
N LYS A 61 2.37 -1.88 2.12
CA LYS A 61 2.26 -0.70 1.28
C LYS A 61 3.54 -0.55 0.46
N ILE A 62 3.40 -0.69 -0.85
CA ILE A 62 4.47 -0.48 -1.82
C ILE A 62 4.38 0.96 -2.32
N ASP A 63 5.31 1.78 -1.83
CA ASP A 63 5.32 3.23 -2.02
C ASP A 63 6.72 3.81 -2.27
N ASN A 64 7.71 2.94 -2.47
CA ASN A 64 9.10 3.31 -2.68
C ASN A 64 9.81 2.34 -3.64
N SER A 65 10.89 2.80 -4.28
CA SER A 65 11.66 2.05 -5.28
C SER A 65 12.23 0.74 -4.74
N VAL A 66 12.78 0.75 -3.52
CA VAL A 66 13.35 -0.44 -2.87
C VAL A 66 12.29 -1.52 -2.62
N GLY A 67 11.09 -1.12 -2.20
CA GLY A 67 9.96 -2.04 -2.03
C GLY A 67 9.47 -2.63 -3.36
N LEU A 68 9.52 -1.87 -4.44
CA LEU A 68 9.23 -2.37 -5.80
C LEU A 68 10.29 -3.38 -6.26
N GLU A 69 11.57 -3.09 -6.05
CA GLU A 69 12.68 -4.00 -6.41
C GLU A 69 12.64 -5.32 -5.64
N ASN A 70 12.31 -5.26 -4.34
CA ASN A 70 12.25 -6.44 -3.46
C ASN A 70 10.86 -7.07 -3.36
N ILE A 71 9.95 -6.78 -4.28
CA ILE A 71 8.57 -7.24 -4.17
C ILE A 71 8.45 -8.77 -4.13
N ASP A 72 9.30 -9.47 -4.87
CA ASP A 72 9.32 -10.94 -4.89
C ASP A 72 9.69 -11.54 -3.53
N ASP A 73 10.55 -10.87 -2.77
CA ASP A 73 10.93 -11.29 -1.42
C ASP A 73 9.85 -10.94 -0.39
N ILE A 74 9.13 -9.85 -0.61
CA ILE A 74 8.07 -9.36 0.31
C ILE A 74 6.79 -10.19 0.16
N LEU A 75 6.37 -10.50 -1.07
CA LEU A 75 5.07 -11.12 -1.38
C LEU A 75 4.73 -12.40 -0.59
N PRO A 76 5.67 -13.33 -0.32
CA PRO A 76 5.37 -14.53 0.45
C PRO A 76 4.91 -14.25 1.89
N GLY A 77 5.42 -13.17 2.50
CA GLY A 77 5.19 -12.84 3.92
C GLY A 77 3.97 -11.97 4.19
N VAL A 78 3.32 -11.42 3.16
CA VAL A 78 2.20 -10.46 3.29
C VAL A 78 0.85 -11.12 3.07
N ASP A 79 -0.20 -10.56 3.66
CA ASP A 79 -1.59 -11.01 3.43
C ASP A 79 -2.21 -10.33 2.21
N GLY A 80 -1.67 -9.17 1.82
CA GLY A 80 -2.03 -8.44 0.62
C GLY A 80 -1.07 -7.29 0.34
N VAL A 81 -1.32 -6.56 -0.75
CA VAL A 81 -0.50 -5.42 -1.17
C VAL A 81 -1.36 -4.18 -1.32
N PHE A 82 -0.87 -3.06 -0.79
CA PHE A 82 -1.41 -1.73 -1.05
C PHE A 82 -0.45 -0.97 -1.97
N LEU A 83 -0.81 -0.80 -3.23
CA LEU A 83 -0.03 -0.03 -4.19
C LEU A 83 -0.36 1.46 -4.06
N ASN A 84 0.58 2.27 -3.57
CA ASN A 84 0.42 3.71 -3.50
C ASN A 84 1.14 4.37 -4.69
N ARG A 85 0.40 4.62 -5.78
CA ARG A 85 0.98 5.22 -6.99
C ARG A 85 1.52 6.62 -6.77
N PRO A 86 0.84 7.55 -6.06
CA PRO A 86 1.38 8.91 -5.87
C PRO A 86 2.77 8.90 -5.24
N ASN A 87 2.94 8.18 -4.13
CA ASN A 87 4.24 8.07 -3.47
C ASN A 87 5.26 7.34 -4.36
N LEU A 88 4.88 6.21 -4.97
CA LEU A 88 5.81 5.44 -5.80
C LEU A 88 6.25 6.25 -7.04
N SER A 89 5.37 7.06 -7.62
CA SER A 89 5.68 7.90 -8.78
C SER A 89 6.75 8.95 -8.49
N MET A 90 6.83 9.45 -7.25
CA MET A 90 7.88 10.37 -6.82
C MET A 90 9.26 9.70 -6.76
N GLU A 91 9.30 8.38 -6.57
CA GLU A 91 10.53 7.59 -6.41
C GLU A 91 11.02 7.02 -7.75
N VAL A 92 10.13 6.53 -8.61
CA VAL A 92 10.50 5.89 -9.89
C VAL A 92 10.35 6.78 -11.12
N GLY A 93 9.67 7.92 -10.98
CA GLY A 93 9.28 8.81 -12.07
C GLY A 93 7.83 8.59 -12.53
N HIS A 94 7.13 9.68 -12.83
CA HIS A 94 5.74 9.66 -13.30
C HIS A 94 5.57 8.91 -14.63
N ASP A 95 6.61 8.91 -15.48
CA ASP A 95 6.62 8.20 -16.75
C ASP A 95 6.71 6.67 -16.57
N LYS A 96 7.17 6.17 -15.42
CA LYS A 96 7.36 4.72 -15.18
C LYS A 96 6.30 4.11 -14.28
N ILE A 97 5.40 4.90 -13.70
CA ILE A 97 4.41 4.40 -12.74
C ILE A 97 3.47 3.37 -13.35
N PHE A 98 3.12 3.53 -14.63
CA PHE A 98 2.26 2.59 -15.36
C PHE A 98 2.90 1.19 -15.45
N LEU A 99 4.22 1.14 -15.62
CA LEU A 99 4.96 -0.12 -15.71
C LEU A 99 5.07 -0.77 -14.33
N ALA A 100 5.38 0.02 -13.30
CA ALA A 100 5.44 -0.46 -11.92
C ALA A 100 4.09 -1.06 -11.47
N GLN A 101 2.97 -0.41 -11.79
CA GLN A 101 1.63 -0.93 -11.51
C GLN A 101 1.43 -2.32 -12.13
N LYS A 102 1.68 -2.47 -13.44
CA LYS A 102 1.50 -3.75 -14.14
C LYS A 102 2.36 -4.86 -13.54
N ILE A 103 3.61 -4.56 -13.19
CA ILE A 103 4.53 -5.52 -12.57
C ILE A 103 4.00 -5.97 -11.20
N ILE A 104 3.64 -5.01 -10.35
CA ILE A 104 3.16 -5.29 -8.99
C ILE A 104 1.88 -6.12 -9.04
N LEU A 105 0.87 -5.67 -9.78
CA LEU A 105 -0.43 -6.34 -9.86
C LEU A 105 -0.29 -7.74 -10.46
N SER A 106 0.49 -7.91 -11.54
CA SER A 106 0.71 -9.23 -12.15
C SER A 106 1.36 -10.21 -11.16
N LYS A 107 2.37 -9.76 -10.41
CA LYS A 107 3.05 -10.61 -9.41
C LYS A 107 2.11 -10.99 -8.26
N CYS A 108 1.30 -10.05 -7.77
CA CYS A 108 0.30 -10.34 -6.74
C CYS A 108 -0.74 -11.36 -7.24
N ASN A 109 -1.21 -11.19 -8.47
CA ASN A 109 -2.20 -12.08 -9.09
C ASN A 109 -1.68 -13.50 -9.28
N ILE A 110 -0.40 -13.66 -9.68
CA ILE A 110 0.23 -14.98 -9.80
C ILE A 110 0.30 -15.71 -8.46
N VAL A 111 0.59 -15.00 -7.38
CA VAL A 111 0.70 -15.57 -6.02
C VAL A 111 -0.66 -15.67 -5.32
N GLY A 112 -1.70 -15.07 -5.89
CA GLY A 112 -3.05 -15.03 -5.30
C GLY A 112 -3.14 -14.12 -4.07
N LYS A 113 -2.37 -13.03 -4.03
CA LYS A 113 -2.42 -12.03 -2.96
C LYS A 113 -3.34 -10.88 -3.37
N PRO A 114 -4.34 -10.52 -2.55
CA PRO A 114 -5.24 -9.42 -2.85
C PRO A 114 -4.50 -8.08 -2.91
N THR A 115 -4.98 -7.20 -3.79
CA THR A 115 -4.38 -5.91 -4.11
C THR A 115 -5.35 -4.75 -3.94
N ILE A 116 -4.88 -3.70 -3.29
CA ILE A 116 -5.57 -2.41 -3.18
C ILE A 116 -4.71 -1.38 -3.90
N THR A 117 -5.25 -0.76 -4.95
CA THR A 117 -4.54 0.29 -5.69
C THR A 117 -5.06 1.66 -5.33
N TYR A 118 -4.14 2.57 -4.96
CA TYR A 118 -4.39 3.99 -4.77
C TYR A 118 -3.68 4.78 -5.87
N GLY A 119 -4.47 5.49 -6.68
CA GLY A 119 -4.00 6.23 -7.85
C GLY A 119 -4.47 7.68 -7.93
N GLU A 120 -4.97 8.26 -6.83
CA GLU A 120 -5.63 9.58 -6.85
C GLU A 120 -6.84 9.60 -7.82
N TYR A 121 -7.65 8.55 -7.75
CA TYR A 121 -8.82 8.37 -8.59
C TYR A 121 -9.94 9.34 -8.23
N LEU A 122 -10.63 9.86 -9.25
CA LEU A 122 -11.85 10.66 -9.12
C LEU A 122 -11.67 11.96 -8.31
N ASN A 123 -10.47 12.52 -8.24
CA ASN A 123 -10.20 13.78 -7.55
C ASN A 123 -11.08 14.93 -8.06
N SER A 124 -11.41 14.96 -9.37
CA SER A 124 -12.31 15.97 -9.91
C SER A 124 -13.72 15.90 -9.31
N MET A 125 -14.12 14.74 -8.79
CA MET A 125 -15.44 14.54 -8.19
C MET A 125 -15.59 15.19 -6.81
N GLU A 126 -14.53 15.76 -6.24
CA GLU A 126 -14.64 16.61 -5.06
C GLU A 126 -15.44 17.89 -5.34
N ILE A 127 -15.35 18.40 -6.57
CA ILE A 127 -15.99 19.66 -7.01
C ILE A 127 -16.96 19.48 -8.18
N SER A 128 -17.01 18.29 -8.78
CA SER A 128 -17.86 17.93 -9.92
C SER A 128 -18.69 16.69 -9.62
N THR A 129 -19.89 16.58 -10.16
CA THR A 129 -20.68 15.34 -10.06
C THR A 129 -20.28 14.28 -11.08
N ILE A 130 -19.49 14.66 -12.09
CA ILE A 130 -19.07 13.80 -13.21
C ILE A 130 -17.54 13.80 -13.27
N PRO A 131 -16.89 12.63 -13.28
CA PRO A 131 -15.44 12.55 -13.41
C PRO A 131 -14.98 12.87 -14.83
N SER A 132 -13.72 13.25 -14.97
CA SER A 132 -13.09 13.42 -16.28
C SER A 132 -12.92 12.07 -16.99
N SER A 133 -12.90 12.09 -18.33
CA SER A 133 -12.60 10.88 -19.12
C SER A 133 -11.22 10.30 -18.81
N ALA A 134 -10.26 11.13 -18.39
CA ALA A 134 -8.93 10.67 -18.00
C ALA A 134 -8.98 9.82 -16.72
N GLU A 135 -9.72 10.24 -15.69
CA GLU A 135 -9.89 9.49 -14.45
C GLU A 135 -10.64 8.18 -14.67
N VAL A 136 -11.71 8.21 -15.49
CA VAL A 136 -12.45 7.00 -15.85
C VAL A 136 -11.54 6.00 -16.56
N ASN A 137 -10.74 6.45 -17.52
CA ASN A 137 -9.80 5.59 -18.23
C ASN A 137 -8.71 5.03 -17.30
N ASP A 138 -8.24 5.80 -16.31
CA ASP A 138 -7.24 5.31 -15.36
C ASP A 138 -7.79 4.19 -14.47
N ILE A 139 -9.06 4.32 -14.02
CA ILE A 139 -9.74 3.24 -13.27
C ILE A 139 -9.93 2.00 -14.15
N ILE A 140 -10.40 2.17 -15.39
CA ILE A 140 -10.58 1.05 -16.32
C ILE A 140 -9.26 0.30 -16.54
N ASN A 141 -8.15 1.02 -16.74
CA ASN A 141 -6.84 0.41 -16.89
C ASN A 141 -6.40 -0.31 -15.61
N THR A 142 -6.62 0.28 -14.45
CA THR A 142 -6.25 -0.33 -13.17
C THR A 142 -7.03 -1.63 -12.91
N VAL A 143 -8.34 -1.64 -13.19
CA VAL A 143 -9.17 -2.84 -13.09
C VAL A 143 -8.76 -3.88 -14.12
N THR A 144 -8.45 -3.47 -15.35
CA THR A 144 -7.99 -4.37 -16.42
C THR A 144 -6.63 -4.99 -16.11
N ASP A 145 -5.76 -4.27 -15.41
CA ASP A 145 -4.48 -4.79 -14.91
C ASP A 145 -4.66 -5.80 -13.77
N GLY A 146 -5.89 -5.97 -13.28
CA GLY A 146 -6.28 -6.99 -12.32
C GLY A 146 -6.08 -6.57 -10.86
N THR A 147 -6.34 -5.31 -10.52
CA THR A 147 -6.48 -4.92 -9.11
C THR A 147 -7.76 -5.50 -8.52
N ASP A 148 -7.73 -5.94 -7.26
CA ASP A 148 -8.93 -6.44 -6.58
C ASP A 148 -9.80 -5.30 -6.04
N CYS A 149 -9.15 -4.26 -5.51
CA CYS A 149 -9.77 -3.11 -4.91
C CYS A 149 -9.16 -1.80 -5.42
N ILE A 150 -10.01 -0.78 -5.59
CA ILE A 150 -9.58 0.61 -5.78
C ILE A 150 -9.74 1.37 -4.47
N TYR A 151 -8.79 2.25 -4.15
CA TYR A 151 -8.82 3.11 -2.96
C TYR A 151 -9.14 4.55 -3.39
N LEU A 152 -10.16 5.13 -2.74
CA LEU A 152 -10.53 6.53 -2.89
C LEU A 152 -10.05 7.29 -1.65
N ASP A 153 -9.48 8.47 -1.87
CA ASP A 153 -9.09 9.41 -0.82
C ASP A 153 -9.58 10.80 -1.18
N VAL A 154 -9.62 11.70 -0.19
CA VAL A 154 -9.89 13.12 -0.41
C VAL A 154 -8.57 13.87 -0.35
N THR A 155 -8.23 14.56 -1.43
CA THR A 155 -6.94 15.26 -1.60
C THR A 155 -6.91 16.60 -0.86
N MET A 156 -8.08 17.19 -0.57
CA MET A 156 -8.20 18.39 0.26
C MET A 156 -7.78 18.11 1.71
N ARG A 157 -6.46 18.21 1.95
CA ARG A 157 -5.92 18.46 3.29
C ARG A 157 -6.55 19.76 3.78
N SER A 158 -7.31 19.67 4.87
CA SER A 158 -7.71 20.83 5.65
C SER A 158 -6.51 21.77 5.79
N ALA A 159 -6.64 22.98 5.23
CA ALA A 159 -5.72 24.08 5.46
C ALA A 159 -5.72 24.50 6.94
#